data_AF-A0A2E7QFJ9-F1
#
_entry.id   AF-A0A2E7QFJ9-F1
#
_cell.length_a   1.000
_cell.length_b   1.000
_cell.length_c   1.000
_cell.angle_alpha   90.00
_cell.angle_beta   90.00
_cell.angle_gamma   90.00
#
_symmetry.space_group_name_H-M   'P 1'
#
loop_
_entity.id
_entity.type
_entity.pdbx_description
1 polymer ?
#
loop_
_entity_poly.entity_id
_entity_poly.type
_entity_poly.pdbx_seq_one_letter_code
_entity_poly.pdbx_strand_id
1 'polypeptide(L)' 'MFTKDIMTTNVITGSPDSSVAEIAKLLVDRRVNTAPVVDIGGKLVGIVSEGDLVHRSRGDHEMPLS' A
#
# COMPACT_ATOMS: atom_id res chain seq x y z
N MET A 1 -11.68 -21.88 14.77
CA MET A 1 -11.59 -20.53 14.18
C MET A 1 -10.21 -20.39 13.58
N PHE A 2 -10.14 -20.10 12.29
CA PHE A 2 -8.96 -20.01 11.45
C PHE A 2 -8.82 -18.59 10.91
N THR A 3 -7.62 -18.16 10.52
CA THR A 3 -7.38 -16.81 9.96
C THR A 3 -8.29 -16.47 8.78
N LYS A 4 -8.59 -17.46 7.92
CA LYS A 4 -9.51 -17.32 6.79
C LYS A 4 -10.95 -16.96 7.20
N ASP A 5 -11.32 -17.21 8.46
CA ASP A 5 -12.65 -16.94 8.98
C ASP A 5 -12.84 -15.44 9.34
N ILE A 6 -11.74 -14.65 9.39
CA ILE A 6 -11.77 -13.22 9.77
C ILE A 6 -11.10 -12.27 8.76
N MET A 7 -10.41 -12.80 7.76
CA MET A 7 -9.72 -11.96 6.77
C MET A 7 -10.72 -11.28 5.81
N THR A 8 -10.36 -10.09 5.33
CA THR A 8 -11.07 -9.48 4.19
C THR A 8 -10.63 -10.17 2.90
N THR A 9 -11.59 -10.69 2.14
CA THR A 9 -11.32 -11.44 0.90
C THR A 9 -11.27 -10.56 -0.34
N ASN A 10 -12.10 -9.51 -0.39
CA ASN A 10 -12.11 -8.53 -1.48
C ASN A 10 -11.19 -7.36 -1.15
N VAL A 11 -9.88 -7.56 -1.35
CA VAL A 11 -8.85 -6.59 -1.00
C VAL A 11 -8.58 -5.69 -2.21
N ILE A 12 -8.52 -4.38 -1.98
CA ILE A 12 -8.06 -3.42 -2.98
C ILE A 12 -6.55 -3.56 -3.15
N THR A 13 -6.08 -3.61 -4.39
CA THR A 13 -4.67 -3.83 -4.73
C THR A 13 -4.14 -2.70 -5.61
N GLY A 14 -2.87 -2.36 -5.48
CA GLY A 14 -2.13 -1.55 -6.44
C GLY A 14 -1.42 -2.39 -7.49
N SER A 15 -0.97 -1.77 -8.58
CA SER A 15 -0.06 -2.36 -9.58
C SER A 15 1.38 -1.88 -9.33
N PRO A 16 2.42 -2.66 -9.63
CA PRO A 16 3.80 -2.16 -9.65
C PRO A 16 4.00 -0.99 -10.62
N ASP A 17 3.12 -0.84 -11.61
CA ASP A 17 3.14 0.27 -12.58
C ASP A 17 2.29 1.47 -12.14
N SER A 18 1.57 1.39 -11.01
CA SER A 18 0.77 2.50 -10.48
C SER A 18 1.66 3.64 -10.03
N SER A 19 1.31 4.86 -10.41
CA SER A 19 1.93 6.06 -9.88
C SER A 19 1.62 6.25 -8.39
N VAL A 20 2.48 7.00 -7.69
CA VAL A 20 2.28 7.36 -6.28
C VAL A 20 0.93 8.06 -6.07
N ALA A 21 0.52 8.93 -7.01
CA ALA A 21 -0.74 9.66 -6.93
C ALA A 21 -1.96 8.72 -7.06
N GLU A 22 -1.89 7.71 -7.92
CA GLU A 22 -2.95 6.71 -8.05
C GLU A 22 -3.09 5.87 -6.80
N ILE A 23 -1.97 5.44 -6.19
CA ILE A 23 -1.99 4.71 -4.92
C ILE A 23 -2.54 5.60 -3.79
N ALA A 24 -2.09 6.84 -3.68
CA ALA A 24 -2.61 7.78 -2.69
C ALA A 24 -4.13 7.97 -2.83
N LYS A 25 -4.61 8.17 -4.06
CA LYS A 25 -6.03 8.28 -4.36
C LYS A 25 -6.78 6.99 -3.98
N LEU A 26 -6.24 5.83 -4.31
CA LEU A 26 -6.82 4.53 -3.95
C LEU A 26 -7.00 4.39 -2.44
N LEU A 27 -5.96 4.71 -1.65
CA LEU A 27 -6.01 4.63 -0.18
C LEU A 27 -7.09 5.56 0.40
N VAL A 28 -7.15 6.80 -0.07
CA VAL A 28 -8.15 7.80 0.37
C VAL A 28 -9.57 7.40 -0.03
N ASP A 29 -9.79 7.09 -1.32
CA ASP A 29 -11.12 6.78 -1.86
C ASP A 29 -11.69 5.50 -1.22
N ARG A 30 -10.82 4.55 -0.84
CA ARG A 30 -11.21 3.29 -0.21
C ARG A 30 -11.16 3.33 1.31
N ARG A 31 -10.71 4.44 1.91
CA ARG A 31 -10.56 4.63 3.36
C ARG A 31 -9.74 3.53 4.03
N VAL A 32 -8.61 3.19 3.41
CA VAL A 32 -7.65 2.19 3.91
C VAL A 32 -6.27 2.79 3.98
N ASN A 33 -5.48 2.36 4.97
CA ASN A 33 -4.16 2.94 5.21
C ASN A 33 -3.04 2.22 4.45
N THR A 34 -3.33 1.01 3.95
CA THR A 34 -2.34 0.13 3.32
C THR A 34 -2.99 -0.66 2.20
N ALA A 35 -2.26 -0.85 1.10
CA ALA A 35 -2.66 -1.68 -0.02
C ALA A 35 -1.53 -2.65 -0.40
N PRO A 36 -1.83 -3.95 -0.61
CA PRO A 36 -0.91 -4.84 -1.31
C PRO A 36 -0.71 -4.41 -2.77
N VAL A 37 0.49 -4.58 -3.28
CA VAL A 37 0.83 -4.37 -4.69
C VAL A 37 1.01 -5.74 -5.35
N VAL A 38 0.27 -6.00 -6.41
CA VAL A 38 0.27 -7.28 -7.13
C VAL A 38 0.68 -7.09 -8.59
N ASP A 39 1.41 -8.05 -9.16
CA ASP A 39 1.70 -8.05 -10.59
C ASP A 39 0.48 -8.47 -11.43
N ILE A 40 0.65 -8.49 -12.76
CA ILE A 40 -0.40 -8.87 -13.71
C ILE A 40 -0.91 -10.31 -13.52
N GLY A 41 -0.09 -11.19 -12.93
CA GLY A 41 -0.46 -12.57 -12.58
C GLY A 41 -1.17 -12.69 -11.22
N GLY A 42 -1.39 -11.58 -10.53
CA GLY A 42 -1.99 -11.54 -9.19
C GLY A 42 -1.02 -11.93 -8.08
N LYS A 43 0.28 -12.04 -8.35
CA LYS A 43 1.28 -12.35 -7.33
C LYS A 43 1.59 -11.09 -6.54
N LEU A 44 1.59 -11.20 -5.21
CA LEU A 44 2.04 -10.13 -4.32
C LEU A 44 3.52 -9.82 -4.56
N VAL A 45 3.82 -8.56 -4.87
CA VAL A 45 5.19 -8.06 -5.12
C VAL A 45 5.63 -6.99 -4.13
N GLY A 46 4.71 -6.43 -3.34
CA GLY A 46 5.03 -5.45 -2.31
C GLY A 46 3.82 -5.01 -1.50
N ILE A 47 4.06 -4.11 -0.54
CA ILE A 47 3.04 -3.47 0.28
C ILE A 47 3.36 -1.98 0.30
N VAL A 48 2.33 -1.13 0.15
CA VAL A 48 2.46 0.33 0.28
C VAL A 48 1.46 0.83 1.31
N SER A 49 1.92 1.69 2.20
CA SER A 49 1.13 2.35 3.23
C SER A 49 1.11 3.87 3.03
N GLU A 50 0.16 4.54 3.67
CA GLU A 50 0.12 6.01 3.75
C GLU A 50 1.43 6.58 4.33
N GLY A 51 2.07 5.87 5.27
CA GLY A 51 3.35 6.28 5.85
C GLY A 51 4.49 6.37 4.82
N ASP A 52 4.49 5.49 3.82
CA ASP A 52 5.46 5.50 2.72
C ASP A 52 5.27 6.72 1.81
N LEU A 53 4.01 7.15 1.63
CA LEU A 53 3.66 8.34 0.84
C LEU A 53 4.10 9.63 1.55
N VAL A 54 3.89 9.69 2.87
CA VAL A 54 4.32 10.83 3.69
C VAL A 54 5.85 10.95 3.71
N HIS A 55 6.58 9.85 3.88
CA HIS A 55 8.05 9.85 3.86
C HIS A 55 8.61 10.30 2.50
N ARG A 56 7.97 9.94 1.38
CA ARG A 56 8.40 10.42 0.06
C ARG A 56 8.14 11.90 -0.17
N SER A 57 7.12 12.47 0.46
CA SER A 57 6.81 13.91 0.33
C SER A 57 7.80 14.79 1.11
N ARG A 58 8.32 14.29 2.24
CA ARG A 58 9.46 14.85 2.95
C ARG A 58 10.74 14.27 2.34
N GLY A 59 11.14 14.77 1.17
CA GLY A 59 12.31 14.27 0.45
C GLY A 59 13.45 13.84 1.38
N ASP A 60 13.75 12.53 1.36
CA ASP A 60 14.91 11.81 1.89
C ASP A 60 15.79 12.54 2.92
N HIS A 61 15.21 13.04 4.00
CA HIS A 61 15.96 13.25 5.24
C HIS A 61 15.84 11.97 6.05
N GLU A 62 16.80 11.07 5.84
CA GLU A 62 17.23 10.13 6.87
C GLU A 62 17.32 10.92 8.18
N MET A 63 16.34 10.73 9.07
CA MET A 63 16.49 11.10 10.45
C MET A 63 17.45 10.06 11.02
N PRO A 64 18.72 10.40 11.36
CA PRO A 64 19.58 9.44 12.00
C PRO A 64 18.90 9.06 13.31
N LEU A 65 18.57 7.77 13.43
CA LEU A 65 18.08 7.21 14.69
C LEU A 65 19.14 7.54 15.75
N SER A 66 18.71 8.29 16.76
CA SER A 66 19.52 8.67 17.93
C SER A 66 19.82 7.44 18.78
#